data_AF-A0A970K1Y5-F1
#
_entry.id   AF-A0A970K1Y5-F1
#
_cell.length_a   1.000
_cell.length_b   1.000
_cell.length_c   1.000
_cell.angle_alpha   90.00
_cell.angle_beta   90.00
_cell.angle_gamma   90.00
#
_symmetry.space_group_name_H-M   'P 1'
#
loop_
_entity.id
_entity.type
_entity.pdbx_description
1 polymer ?
#
loop_
_entity_poly.entity_id
_entity_poly.type
_entity_poly.pdbx_seq_one_letter_code
_entity_poly.pdbx_strand_id
1 'polypeptide(L)'
;IHRTLAIVDRNQNGRAILAAEGVGLSSLITIDASLFKQAADTSLISSDQLQQILAFTHDPDRYMTTFLAGHPGYLEAQIALGGSSRERALRCLELGYGQRR
;
A
#
# COMPACT_ATOMS: atom_id res chain seq x y z
N ILE A 1 -1.41 32.03 7.56
CA ILE A 1 -0.78 30.70 7.34
C ILE A 1 -1.72 29.65 7.94
N HIS A 2 -2.39 28.86 7.11
CA HIS A 2 -3.25 27.79 7.61
C HIS A 2 -2.37 26.56 7.94
N ARG A 3 -2.63 25.91 9.07
CA ARG A 3 -1.92 24.72 9.50
C ARG A 3 -2.89 23.67 9.97
N THR A 4 -2.55 22.41 9.75
CA THR A 4 -3.24 21.25 10.29
C THR A 4 -2.26 20.33 10.98
N LEU A 5 -2.75 19.62 11.99
CA LEU A 5 -2.01 18.61 12.74
C LEU A 5 -2.71 17.26 12.58
N ALA A 6 -1.97 16.25 12.17
CA ALA A 6 -2.41 14.87 12.20
C ALA A 6 -1.61 14.09 13.26
N ILE A 7 -2.25 13.13 13.92
CA ILE A 7 -1.51 12.17 14.74
C ILE A 7 -0.69 11.25 13.82
N VAL A 8 -1.30 10.76 12.73
CA VAL A 8 -0.67 9.87 11.77
C VAL A 8 -0.82 10.42 10.35
N ASP A 9 0.31 10.60 9.67
CA ASP A 9 0.38 10.85 8.22
C ASP A 9 0.68 9.52 7.51
N ARG A 10 -0.24 9.03 6.67
CA ARG A 10 -0.03 7.78 5.91
C ARG A 10 0.97 7.92 4.76
N ASN A 11 1.46 9.13 4.51
CA ASN A 11 2.42 9.46 3.45
C ASN A 11 1.96 9.08 2.03
N GLN A 12 0.66 9.21 1.76
CA GLN A 12 0.02 8.90 0.47
C GLN A 12 -0.35 10.18 -0.29
N ASN A 13 0.61 11.08 -0.46
CA ASN A 13 0.48 12.37 -1.18
C ASN A 13 -0.42 13.46 -0.55
N GLY A 14 -1.10 13.19 0.57
CA GLY A 14 -1.97 14.18 1.24
C GLY A 14 -1.26 15.49 1.62
N ARG A 15 0.01 15.42 2.02
CA ARG A 15 0.85 16.59 2.33
C ARG A 15 1.00 17.54 1.14
N ALA A 16 1.22 17.01 -0.06
CA ALA A 16 1.38 17.81 -1.26
C ALA A 16 0.06 18.48 -1.66
N ILE A 17 -1.05 17.74 -1.55
CA ILE A 17 -2.40 18.28 -1.79
C ILE A 17 -2.69 19.46 -0.84
N LEU A 18 -2.43 19.30 0.47
CA LEU A 18 -2.63 20.39 1.43
C LEU A 18 -1.72 21.60 1.17
N ALA A 19 -0.47 21.34 0.80
CA ALA A 19 0.48 22.41 0.48
C ALA A 19 0.04 23.22 -0.75
N ALA A 20 -0.56 22.58 -1.76
CA ALA A 20 -1.12 23.25 -2.94
C ALA A 20 -2.25 24.23 -2.58
N GLU A 21 -2.98 23.95 -1.50
CA GLU A 21 -4.05 24.80 -0.94
C GLU A 21 -3.53 25.79 0.12
N GLY A 22 -2.22 25.94 0.29
CA GLY A 22 -1.62 26.85 1.27
C GLY A 22 -1.77 26.39 2.73
N VAL A 23 -2.04 25.10 2.96
CA VAL A 23 -2.16 24.49 4.29
C VAL A 23 -0.91 23.67 4.62
N GLY A 24 -0.20 24.05 5.66
CA GLY A 24 0.93 23.27 6.17
C GLY A 24 0.50 22.09 7.03
N LEU A 25 0.98 20.89 6.73
CA LEU A 25 0.75 19.68 7.55
C LEU A 25 1.90 19.44 8.54
N SER A 26 1.57 19.30 9.82
CA SER A 26 2.43 18.71 10.84
C SER A 26 1.89 17.32 11.23
N SER A 27 2.76 16.35 11.46
CA SER A 27 2.38 15.00 11.91
C SER A 27 3.25 14.54 13.06
N LEU A 28 2.66 13.81 14.02
CA LEU A 28 3.43 13.17 15.10
C LEU A 28 4.19 11.95 14.58
N ILE A 29 3.51 11.13 13.75
CA ILE A 29 4.08 9.95 13.12
C ILE A 29 3.77 10.00 11.63
N THR A 30 4.74 9.59 10.82
CA THR A 30 4.58 9.37 9.38
C THR A 30 4.80 7.89 9.10
N ILE A 31 3.90 7.26 8.35
CA ILE A 31 4.06 5.88 7.90
C ILE A 31 5.03 5.91 6.72
N ASP A 32 6.28 5.58 6.99
CA ASP A 32 7.34 5.49 5.98
C ASP A 32 8.21 4.23 6.17
N ALA A 33 9.20 4.06 5.30
CA ALA A 33 10.10 2.91 5.33
C ALA A 33 10.82 2.73 6.68
N SER A 34 11.09 3.82 7.41
CA SER A 34 11.79 3.75 8.69
C SER A 34 10.93 3.09 9.78
N LEU A 35 9.62 3.36 9.78
CA LEU A 35 8.66 2.71 10.68
C LEU A 35 8.66 1.20 10.47
N PHE A 36 8.59 0.75 9.22
CA PHE A 36 8.57 -0.69 8.90
C PHE A 36 9.92 -1.35 9.17
N LYS A 37 11.04 -0.65 8.96
CA LYS A 37 12.36 -1.14 9.36
C LYS A 37 12.43 -1.36 10.87
N GLN A 38 11.93 -0.42 11.67
CA GLN A 38 11.86 -0.60 13.13
C GLN A 38 10.96 -1.77 13.53
N ALA A 39 9.84 -1.98 12.84
CA ALA A 39 8.96 -3.12 13.06
C ALA A 39 9.67 -4.46 12.78
N ALA A 40 10.52 -4.53 11.75
CA ALA A 40 11.33 -5.70 11.46
C ALA A 40 12.46 -5.89 12.49
N ASP A 41 13.16 -4.80 12.85
CA ASP A 41 14.22 -4.80 13.87
C ASP A 41 13.70 -5.27 15.25
N THR A 42 12.40 -5.06 15.51
CA THR A 42 11.69 -5.50 16.74
C THR A 42 10.90 -6.81 16.57
N SER A 43 11.08 -7.52 15.45
CA SER A 43 10.41 -8.80 15.15
C SER A 43 8.88 -8.77 15.12
N LEU A 44 8.26 -7.59 14.96
CA LEU A 44 6.81 -7.46 14.75
C LEU A 44 6.39 -7.88 13.34
N ILE A 45 7.31 -7.78 12.38
CA ILE A 45 7.16 -8.31 11.03
C ILE A 45 8.44 -9.07 10.64
N SER A 46 8.31 -10.01 9.71
CA SER A 46 9.48 -10.69 9.14
C SER A 46 10.22 -9.83 8.13
N SER A 47 11.46 -10.20 7.81
CA SER A 47 12.23 -9.60 6.71
C SER A 47 11.49 -9.70 5.37
N ASP A 48 10.79 -10.82 5.12
CA ASP A 48 9.99 -11.01 3.91
C ASP A 48 8.82 -10.02 3.86
N GLN A 49 8.12 -9.84 4.98
CA GLN A 49 7.04 -8.85 5.08
C GLN A 49 7.55 -7.43 4.86
N LEU A 50 8.72 -7.07 5.43
CA LEU A 50 9.36 -5.78 5.18
C LEU A 50 9.65 -5.59 3.69
N GLN A 51 10.23 -6.60 3.02
CA GLN A 51 10.52 -6.51 1.58
C GLN A 51 9.25 -6.30 0.75
N GLN A 52 8.16 -7.00 1.06
CA GLN A 52 6.88 -6.81 0.37
C GLN A 52 6.34 -5.38 0.55
N ILE A 53 6.40 -4.85 1.77
CA ILE A 53 5.93 -3.48 2.07
C ILE A 53 6.77 -2.43 1.33
N LEU A 54 8.10 -2.56 1.35
CA LEU A 54 9.00 -1.64 0.65
C LEU A 54 8.80 -1.68 -0.86
N ALA A 55 8.66 -2.88 -1.44
CA ALA A 55 8.42 -3.05 -2.87
C ALA A 55 7.09 -2.43 -3.31
N PHE A 56 6.00 -2.68 -2.57
CA PHE A 56 4.70 -2.09 -2.86
C PHE A 56 4.69 -0.57 -2.69
N THR A 57 5.34 -0.05 -1.65
CA THR A 57 5.38 1.41 -1.40
C THR A 57 6.18 2.15 -2.46
N HIS A 58 7.23 1.53 -3.01
CA HIS A 58 8.05 2.12 -4.06
C HIS A 58 7.34 2.19 -5.41
N ASP A 59 6.70 1.08 -5.83
CA ASP A 59 5.98 0.98 -7.10
C ASP A 59 4.82 -0.03 -6.99
N PRO A 60 3.61 0.44 -6.62
CA PRO A 60 2.45 -0.42 -6.43
C PRO A 60 2.06 -1.20 -7.69
N ASP A 61 2.13 -0.56 -8.86
CA ASP A 61 1.67 -1.14 -10.13
C ASP A 61 2.61 -2.28 -10.57
N ARG A 62 3.93 -2.05 -10.49
CA ARG A 62 4.94 -3.08 -10.77
C ARG A 62 4.89 -4.21 -9.74
N TYR A 63 4.71 -3.88 -8.46
CA TYR A 63 4.56 -4.88 -7.41
C TYR A 63 3.36 -5.79 -7.70
N MET A 64 2.18 -5.23 -7.97
CA MET A 64 0.96 -6.00 -8.23
C MET A 64 1.11 -6.91 -9.46
N THR A 65 1.70 -6.39 -10.54
CA THR A 65 1.98 -7.17 -11.75
C THR A 65 2.91 -8.35 -11.44
N THR A 66 3.99 -8.12 -10.71
CA THR A 66 4.97 -9.15 -10.34
C THR A 66 4.37 -10.19 -9.39
N PHE A 67 3.61 -9.72 -8.38
CA PHE A 67 2.97 -10.57 -7.39
C PHE A 67 1.99 -11.55 -8.04
N LEU A 68 1.11 -11.05 -8.92
CA LEU A 68 0.10 -11.88 -9.58
C LEU A 68 0.72 -12.84 -10.60
N ALA A 69 1.77 -12.42 -11.32
CA ALA A 69 2.51 -13.32 -12.20
C ALA A 69 3.18 -14.47 -11.44
N GLY A 70 3.69 -14.19 -10.23
CA GLY A 70 4.26 -15.21 -9.34
C GLY A 70 3.23 -16.09 -8.62
N HIS A 71 1.95 -15.70 -8.60
CA HIS A 71 0.87 -16.41 -7.89
C HIS A 71 -0.37 -16.56 -8.79
N PRO A 72 -0.31 -17.37 -9.86
CA PRO A 72 -1.33 -17.41 -10.92
C PRO A 72 -2.71 -17.93 -10.49
N GLY A 73 -2.87 -18.45 -9.28
CA GLY A 73 -4.17 -18.88 -8.73
C GLY A 73 -4.72 -17.96 -7.62
N TYR A 74 -4.04 -16.85 -7.34
CA TYR A 74 -4.37 -15.99 -6.21
C TYR A 74 -5.76 -15.36 -6.36
N LEU A 75 -6.06 -14.80 -7.53
CA LEU A 75 -7.33 -14.09 -7.76
C LEU A 75 -8.52 -15.06 -7.76
N GLU A 76 -8.36 -16.24 -8.35
CA GLU A 76 -9.36 -17.31 -8.34
C GLU A 76 -9.66 -17.75 -6.90
N ALA A 77 -8.62 -17.92 -6.09
CA ALA A 77 -8.77 -18.24 -4.67
C ALA A 77 -9.50 -17.12 -3.91
N GLN A 78 -9.17 -15.85 -4.16
CA GLN A 78 -9.86 -14.72 -3.51
C GLN A 78 -11.33 -14.58 -3.95
N ILE A 79 -11.65 -14.91 -5.20
CA ILE A 79 -13.03 -14.96 -5.71
C ILE A 79 -13.83 -16.06 -5.01
N ALA A 80 -13.23 -17.24 -4.83
CA ALA A 80 -13.87 -18.38 -4.18
C ALA A 80 -14.19 -18.12 -2.69
N LEU A 81 -13.42 -17.26 -2.00
CA LEU A 81 -13.70 -16.86 -0.62
C LEU A 81 -15.00 -16.06 -0.44
N GLY A 82 -15.53 -15.45 -1.51
CA GLY A 82 -16.76 -14.64 -1.46
C GLY A 82 -16.60 -13.29 -0.73
N GLY A 83 -17.72 -12.64 -0.45
CA GLY A 83 -17.80 -11.35 0.26
C GLY A 83 -16.85 -10.27 -0.30
N SER A 84 -16.27 -9.48 0.60
CA SER A 84 -15.34 -8.40 0.22
C SER A 84 -14.03 -8.90 -0.42
N SER A 85 -13.64 -10.16 -0.24
CA SER A 85 -12.47 -10.72 -0.93
C SER A 85 -12.77 -10.90 -2.42
N ARG A 86 -13.96 -11.43 -2.75
CA ARG A 86 -14.43 -11.54 -4.13
C ARG A 86 -14.54 -10.18 -4.81
N GLU A 87 -15.15 -9.20 -4.14
CA GLU A 87 -15.32 -7.84 -4.68
C GLU A 87 -13.97 -7.20 -5.03
N ARG A 88 -12.97 -7.33 -4.16
CA ARG A 88 -11.62 -6.78 -4.39
C ARG A 88 -10.89 -7.50 -5.52
N ALA A 89 -11.00 -8.83 -5.60
CA ALA A 89 -10.36 -9.61 -6.65
C ALA A 89 -10.96 -9.30 -8.04
N LEU A 90 -12.28 -9.20 -8.14
CA LEU A 90 -12.97 -8.78 -9.37
C LEU A 90 -12.55 -7.37 -9.78
N ARG A 91 -12.45 -6.43 -8.83
CA ARG A 91 -11.96 -5.08 -9.13
C ARG A 91 -10.51 -5.04 -9.62
N CYS A 92 -9.64 -5.93 -9.13
CA CYS A 92 -8.29 -6.06 -9.68
C CYS A 92 -8.33 -6.45 -11.18
N LEU A 93 -9.18 -7.40 -11.55
CA LEU A 93 -9.36 -7.82 -12.95
C LEU A 93 -9.92 -6.67 -13.82
N GLU A 94 -10.89 -5.91 -13.31
CA GLU A 94 -11.47 -4.73 -13.99
C GLU A 94 -10.41 -3.65 -14.27
N LEU A 95 -9.45 -3.48 -13.35
CA LEU A 95 -8.33 -2.55 -13.48
C LEU A 95 -7.21 -3.07 -14.40
N GLY A 96 -7.36 -4.27 -14.98
CA GLY A 96 -6.41 -4.88 -15.92
C GLY A 96 -5.30 -5.70 -15.26
N TYR A 97 -5.35 -5.93 -13.94
CA TYR A 97 -4.42 -6.83 -13.26
C TYR A 97 -4.79 -8.30 -13.51
N GLY A 98 -3.80 -9.19 -13.49
CA GLY A 98 -4.01 -10.64 -13.65
C GLY A 98 -4.32 -11.09 -15.09
N GLN A 99 -4.39 -10.16 -16.05
CA GLN A 99 -4.45 -10.51 -17.46
C GLN A 99 -3.06 -10.95 -17.94
N ARG A 100 -2.97 -12.10 -18.62
CA ARG A 100 -1.75 -12.47 -19.36
C ARG A 100 -1.59 -11.46 -20.51
N ARG A 101 -0.60 -10.58 -20.42
CA ARG A 101 -0.07 -9.84 -21.58
C ARG A 101 0.83 -10.74 -22.39
#